data_AF-A0A4D6L2B4-F1
#
_entry.id   AF-A0A4D6L2B4-F1
#
_cell.length_a   1.000
_cell.length_b   1.000
_cell.length_c   1.000
_cell.angle_alpha   90.00
_cell.angle_beta   90.00
_cell.angle_gamma   90.00
#
_symmetry.space_group_name_H-M   'P 1'
#
loop_
_entity.id
_entity.type
_entity.pdbx_description
1 polymer ?
#
loop_
_entity_poly.entity_id
_entity_poly.type
_entity_poly.pdbx_seq_one_letter_code
_entity_poly.pdbx_strand_id
1 'polypeptide(L)'
;MRKGLELKLSDEEVVVVEAADPGLTMRAMSEYLARGMVLSRRVVTLLQEELAAGDKKKLAEEVAALKVQRDREQVAWADEKMKLEVEVKKFKGSVVGLEKKLKAKQMELDGVNAAKEAAVEEAASEVFSLQQAVYNEHVNGFQKALRQAESLYREVSVTDCRFNVNLDVYDDRMLDVAEISQLKAEKEAATTANEDTVVTTPAATMVDRVVGQVEVVDEDVEGAKEDAAGEEVDEVEE
;
A
#
# COMPACT_ATOMS: atom_id res chain seq x y z
N MET A 1 24.05 28.62 -95.75
CA MET A 1 24.47 29.88 -95.08
C MET A 1 24.52 29.63 -93.59
N ARG A 2 25.47 30.20 -92.84
CA ARG A 2 25.43 30.23 -91.36
C ARG A 2 24.77 31.54 -90.92
N LYS A 3 23.94 31.50 -89.88
CA LYS A 3 23.42 32.72 -89.24
C LYS A 3 24.57 33.38 -88.47
N GLY A 4 24.64 34.71 -88.49
CA GLY A 4 25.52 35.46 -87.60
C GLY A 4 25.04 35.37 -86.15
N LEU A 5 25.96 35.64 -85.21
CA LEU A 5 25.63 35.88 -83.81
C LEU A 5 25.75 37.39 -83.57
N GLU A 6 24.70 38.00 -83.02
CA GLU A 6 24.68 39.42 -82.67
C GLU A 6 24.65 39.51 -81.14
N LEU A 7 25.69 40.10 -80.55
CA LEU A 7 25.84 40.29 -79.11
C LEU A 7 25.69 41.77 -78.79
N LYS A 8 24.94 42.06 -77.73
CA LYS A 8 24.83 43.40 -77.15
C LYS A 8 25.66 43.40 -75.87
N LEU A 9 26.60 44.34 -75.79
CA LEU A 9 27.43 44.60 -74.62
C LEU A 9 26.94 45.90 -73.94
N SER A 10 27.18 46.06 -72.64
CA SER A 10 27.04 47.36 -71.97
C SER A 10 28.25 48.26 -72.27
N ASP A 11 28.12 49.56 -72.01
CA ASP A 11 29.20 50.52 -72.22
C ASP A 11 30.44 50.17 -71.36
N GLU A 12 30.24 49.65 -70.15
CA GLU A 12 31.31 49.14 -69.29
C GLU A 12 31.99 47.89 -69.86
N GLU A 13 31.22 46.96 -70.44
CA GLU A 13 31.76 45.76 -71.09
C GLU A 13 32.57 46.13 -72.34
N VAL A 14 32.13 47.13 -73.12
CA VAL A 14 32.90 47.64 -74.28
C VAL A 14 34.25 48.20 -73.82
N VAL A 15 34.29 49.04 -72.77
CA VAL A 15 35.55 49.60 -72.23
C VAL A 15 36.51 48.49 -71.78
N VAL A 16 36.01 47.43 -71.15
CA VAL A 16 36.84 46.27 -70.74
C VAL A 16 37.37 45.49 -71.95
N VAL A 17 36.54 45.30 -72.99
CA VAL A 17 36.93 44.57 -74.21
C VAL A 17 37.94 45.36 -75.05
N GLU A 18 37.79 46.69 -75.17
CA GLU A 18 38.74 47.55 -75.91
C GLU A 18 40.09 47.69 -75.18
N ALA A 19 40.11 47.64 -73.84
CA ALA A 19 41.33 47.72 -73.04
C ALA A 19 42.10 46.38 -72.92
N ALA A 20 41.48 45.25 -73.27
CA ALA A 20 42.07 43.92 -73.12
C ALA A 20 42.85 43.49 -74.36
N ASP A 21 44.09 43.00 -74.20
CA ASP A 21 44.80 42.36 -75.31
C ASP A 21 44.04 41.10 -75.78
N PRO A 22 43.61 41.01 -77.06
CA PRO A 22 42.95 39.83 -77.57
C PRO A 22 43.82 38.58 -77.52
N GLY A 23 45.15 38.72 -77.67
CA GLY A 23 46.09 37.60 -77.62
C GLY A 23 46.17 36.93 -76.25
N LEU A 24 46.29 37.74 -75.19
CA LEU A 24 46.26 37.31 -73.79
C LEU A 24 44.88 36.77 -73.40
N THR A 25 43.80 37.46 -73.79
CA THR A 25 42.42 37.05 -73.47
C THR A 25 42.08 35.68 -74.06
N MET A 26 42.38 35.45 -75.35
CA MET A 26 42.19 34.13 -75.98
C MET A 26 43.04 33.05 -75.32
N ARG A 27 44.27 33.37 -74.88
CA ARG A 27 45.15 32.42 -74.17
C ARG A 27 44.57 32.04 -72.81
N ALA A 28 44.14 33.01 -72.01
CA ALA A 28 43.55 32.79 -70.70
C ALA A 28 42.23 31.99 -70.77
N MET A 29 41.37 32.29 -71.74
CA MET A 29 40.14 31.50 -71.98
C MET A 29 40.46 30.06 -72.41
N SER A 30 41.42 29.88 -73.32
CA SER A 30 41.87 28.55 -73.76
C SER A 30 42.46 27.73 -72.60
N GLU A 31 43.25 28.36 -71.73
CA GLU A 31 43.83 27.72 -70.55
C GLU A 31 42.75 27.36 -69.51
N TYR A 32 41.80 28.26 -69.25
CA TYR A 32 40.68 28.00 -68.34
C TYR A 32 39.84 26.80 -68.81
N LEU A 33 39.48 26.76 -70.09
CA LEU A 33 38.73 25.65 -70.69
C LEU A 33 39.54 24.34 -70.67
N ALA A 34 40.85 24.38 -70.96
CA ALA A 34 41.73 23.22 -70.89
C ALA A 34 41.84 22.66 -69.46
N ARG A 35 42.08 23.53 -68.46
CA ARG A 35 42.10 23.17 -67.04
C ARG A 35 40.77 22.56 -66.60
N GLY A 36 39.65 23.17 -67.00
CA GLY A 36 38.30 22.67 -66.72
C GLY A 36 38.05 21.27 -67.29
N MET A 37 38.40 21.02 -68.56
CA MET A 37 38.27 19.70 -69.18
C MET A 37 39.11 18.63 -68.47
N VAL A 38 40.35 18.95 -68.09
CA VAL A 38 41.25 18.02 -67.37
C VAL A 38 40.68 17.69 -65.99
N LEU A 39 40.21 18.69 -65.24
CA LEU A 39 39.62 18.49 -63.91
C LEU A 39 38.33 17.67 -63.99
N SER A 40 37.40 18.00 -64.90
CA SER A 40 36.17 17.22 -65.11
C SER A 40 36.46 15.76 -65.44
N ARG A 41 37.45 15.49 -66.31
CA ARG A 41 37.85 14.11 -66.63
C ARG A 41 38.50 13.41 -65.43
N ARG A 42 39.29 14.10 -64.61
CA ARG A 42 39.89 13.53 -63.39
C ARG A 42 38.85 13.21 -62.31
N VAL A 43 37.82 14.04 -62.15
CA VAL A 43 36.69 13.77 -61.24
C VAL A 43 35.91 12.54 -61.71
N VAL A 44 35.62 12.43 -63.02
CA VAL A 44 34.95 11.24 -63.58
C VAL A 44 35.76 9.97 -63.38
N THR A 45 37.09 9.99 -63.61
CA THR A 45 37.92 8.79 -63.37
C THR A 45 37.99 8.42 -61.89
N LEU A 46 38.17 9.38 -60.98
CA LEU A 46 38.17 9.10 -59.54
C LEU A 46 36.84 8.50 -59.07
N LEU A 47 35.69 9.02 -59.53
CA LEU A 47 34.39 8.44 -59.21
C LEU A 47 34.19 7.04 -59.80
N GLN A 48 34.76 6.76 -60.98
CA GLN A 48 34.75 5.41 -61.57
C GLN A 48 35.69 4.44 -60.82
N GLU A 49 36.84 4.91 -60.36
CA GLU A 49 37.80 4.17 -59.55
C GLU A 49 37.19 3.79 -58.19
N GLU A 50 36.59 4.74 -57.45
CA GLU A 50 35.85 4.47 -56.21
C GLU A 50 34.67 3.50 -56.42
N LEU A 51 33.90 3.67 -57.50
CA LEU A 51 32.83 2.75 -57.86
C LEU A 51 33.31 1.36 -58.32
N ALA A 52 34.59 1.19 -58.66
CA ALA A 52 35.17 -0.10 -59.03
C ALA A 52 35.90 -0.77 -57.85
N ALA A 53 36.51 0.03 -56.96
CA ALA A 53 37.23 -0.42 -55.77
C ALA A 53 36.28 -0.74 -54.59
N GLY A 54 35.11 -0.11 -54.52
CA GLY A 54 34.11 -0.44 -53.50
C GLY A 54 33.58 -1.87 -53.63
N ASP A 55 33.67 -2.64 -52.55
CA ASP A 55 33.26 -4.06 -52.45
C ASP A 55 31.74 -4.29 -52.57
N LYS A 56 31.17 -3.96 -53.73
CA LYS A 56 29.74 -4.16 -54.08
C LYS A 56 29.29 -5.60 -53.86
N LYS A 57 30.19 -6.57 -54.08
CA LYS A 57 29.95 -7.99 -53.81
C LYS A 57 29.74 -8.25 -52.32
N LYS A 58 30.65 -7.78 -51.46
CA LYS A 58 30.57 -7.94 -50.00
C LYS A 58 29.28 -7.30 -49.45
N LEU A 59 28.95 -6.09 -49.91
CA LEU A 59 27.72 -5.40 -49.51
C LEU A 59 26.47 -6.20 -49.93
N ALA A 60 26.46 -6.80 -51.12
CA ALA A 60 25.37 -7.66 -51.57
C ALA A 60 25.26 -8.97 -50.75
N GLU A 61 26.39 -9.57 -50.38
CA GLU A 61 26.46 -10.75 -49.51
C GLU A 61 25.99 -10.44 -48.08
N GLU A 62 26.39 -9.30 -47.51
CA GLU A 62 25.91 -8.81 -46.20
C GLU A 62 24.41 -8.52 -46.21
N VAL A 63 23.89 -7.83 -47.23
CA VAL A 63 22.44 -7.56 -47.39
C VAL A 63 21.65 -8.85 -47.55
N ALA A 64 22.18 -9.84 -48.28
CA ALA A 64 21.55 -11.16 -48.40
C ALA A 64 21.53 -11.91 -47.05
N ALA A 65 22.65 -11.91 -46.32
CA ALA A 65 22.75 -12.55 -45.00
C ALA A 65 21.80 -11.90 -43.98
N LEU A 66 21.77 -10.57 -43.89
CA LEU A 66 20.87 -9.82 -43.02
C LEU A 66 19.39 -10.05 -43.37
N LYS A 67 19.06 -10.13 -44.68
CA LYS A 67 17.69 -10.43 -45.11
C LYS A 67 17.23 -11.80 -44.62
N VAL A 68 18.06 -12.84 -44.83
CA VAL A 68 17.80 -14.21 -44.37
C VAL A 68 17.73 -14.28 -42.84
N GLN A 69 18.54 -13.51 -42.12
CA GLN A 69 18.48 -13.45 -40.67
C GLN A 69 17.16 -12.85 -40.17
N ARG A 70 16.73 -11.72 -40.74
CA ARG A 70 15.42 -11.10 -40.43
C ARG A 70 14.25 -12.02 -40.78
N ASP A 71 14.33 -12.79 -41.88
CA ASP A 71 13.32 -13.81 -42.21
C ASP A 71 13.24 -14.91 -41.12
N ARG A 72 14.37 -15.36 -40.55
CA ARG A 72 14.38 -16.34 -39.43
C ARG A 72 13.81 -15.76 -38.14
N GLU A 73 14.26 -14.57 -37.76
CA GLU A 73 13.84 -13.88 -36.53
C GLU A 73 12.34 -13.58 -36.55
N GLN A 74 11.80 -13.22 -37.72
CA GLN A 74 10.36 -13.00 -37.91
C GLN A 74 9.53 -14.28 -37.72
N VAL A 75 10.06 -15.46 -38.08
CA VAL A 75 9.40 -16.76 -37.83
C VAL A 75 9.50 -17.11 -36.34
N ALA A 76 10.69 -17.05 -35.75
CA ALA A 76 10.89 -17.36 -34.33
C ALA A 76 10.02 -16.49 -33.41
N TRP A 77 9.92 -15.18 -33.71
CA TRP A 77 9.04 -14.26 -32.98
C TRP A 77 7.55 -14.61 -33.12
N ALA A 78 7.12 -15.11 -34.28
CA ALA A 78 5.75 -15.56 -34.49
C ALA A 78 5.41 -16.82 -33.68
N ASP A 79 6.34 -17.79 -33.63
CA ASP A 79 6.22 -19.02 -32.84
C ASP A 79 6.20 -18.71 -31.32
N GLU A 80 7.13 -17.86 -30.84
CA GLU A 80 7.16 -17.42 -29.45
C GLU A 80 5.89 -16.64 -29.07
N LYS A 81 5.41 -15.74 -29.94
CA LYS A 81 4.15 -15.03 -29.73
C LYS A 81 2.97 -16.00 -29.62
N MET A 82 2.89 -17.00 -30.51
CA MET A 82 1.82 -17.99 -30.47
C MET A 82 1.86 -18.82 -29.17
N LYS A 83 3.06 -19.21 -28.72
CA LYS A 83 3.27 -19.90 -27.44
C LYS A 83 2.80 -19.04 -26.25
N LEU A 84 3.24 -17.78 -26.18
CA LEU A 84 2.86 -16.84 -25.12
C LEU A 84 1.35 -16.57 -25.12
N GLU A 85 0.71 -16.47 -26.29
CA GLU A 85 -0.75 -16.35 -26.37
C GLU A 85 -1.49 -17.56 -25.77
N VAL A 86 -0.98 -18.78 -25.95
CA VAL A 86 -1.55 -20.00 -25.33
C VAL A 86 -1.34 -19.99 -23.82
N GLU A 87 -0.16 -19.61 -23.34
CA GLU A 87 0.13 -19.49 -21.90
C GLU A 87 -0.75 -18.42 -21.23
N VAL A 88 -0.92 -17.24 -21.84
CA VAL A 88 -1.83 -16.19 -21.36
C VAL A 88 -3.28 -16.67 -21.28
N LYS A 89 -3.76 -17.41 -22.30
CA LYS A 89 -5.12 -18.00 -22.29
C LYS A 89 -5.28 -19.01 -21.15
N LYS A 90 -4.26 -19.85 -20.89
CA LYS A 90 -4.22 -20.79 -19.76
C LYS A 90 -4.22 -20.07 -18.40
N PHE A 91 -3.31 -19.11 -18.19
CA PHE A 91 -3.22 -18.35 -16.94
C PHE A 91 -4.51 -17.59 -16.63
N LYS A 92 -5.13 -16.94 -17.63
CA LYS A 92 -6.43 -16.25 -17.46
C LYS A 92 -7.53 -17.22 -16.98
N GLY A 93 -7.57 -18.44 -17.52
CA GLY A 93 -8.48 -19.49 -17.05
C GLY A 93 -8.22 -19.92 -15.61
N SER A 94 -6.94 -20.09 -15.23
CA SER A 94 -6.55 -20.44 -13.86
C SER A 94 -6.88 -19.32 -12.86
N VAL A 95 -6.63 -18.06 -13.19
CA VAL A 95 -6.93 -16.90 -12.33
C VAL A 95 -8.43 -16.81 -12.05
N VAL A 96 -9.28 -16.84 -13.08
CA VAL A 96 -10.75 -16.83 -12.90
C VAL A 96 -11.24 -18.06 -12.09
N GLY A 97 -10.55 -19.20 -12.20
CA GLY A 97 -10.82 -20.38 -11.39
C GLY A 97 -10.46 -20.19 -9.90
N LEU A 98 -9.39 -19.46 -9.60
CA LEU A 98 -8.98 -19.11 -8.23
C LEU A 98 -9.83 -18.00 -7.63
N GLU A 99 -10.18 -16.96 -8.39
CA GLU A 99 -11.09 -15.88 -7.97
C GLU A 99 -12.45 -16.44 -7.51
N LYS A 100 -13.01 -17.40 -8.23
CA LYS A 100 -14.27 -18.07 -7.86
C LYS A 100 -14.13 -18.85 -6.55
N LYS A 101 -13.02 -19.57 -6.34
CA LYS A 101 -12.73 -20.29 -5.09
C LYS A 101 -12.53 -19.34 -3.92
N LEU A 102 -11.84 -18.21 -4.14
CA LEU A 102 -11.63 -17.18 -3.12
C LEU A 102 -12.96 -16.55 -2.69
N LYS A 103 -13.83 -16.17 -3.63
CA LYS A 103 -15.17 -15.64 -3.33
C LYS A 103 -16.06 -16.64 -2.60
N ALA A 104 -16.01 -17.93 -2.96
CA ALA A 104 -16.71 -18.97 -2.22
C ALA A 104 -16.19 -19.11 -0.78
N LYS A 105 -14.85 -19.10 -0.58
CA LYS A 105 -14.24 -19.17 0.75
C LYS A 105 -14.45 -17.92 1.61
N GLN A 106 -14.58 -16.75 0.99
CA GLN A 106 -15.02 -15.53 1.69
C GLN A 106 -16.45 -15.72 2.20
N MET A 107 -17.40 -16.10 1.35
CA MET A 107 -18.80 -16.30 1.75
C MET A 107 -18.97 -17.39 2.83
N GLU A 108 -18.18 -18.47 2.78
CA GLU A 108 -18.13 -19.47 3.87
C GLU A 108 -17.63 -18.85 5.19
N LEU A 109 -16.57 -18.03 5.15
CA LEU A 109 -15.99 -17.40 6.33
C LEU A 109 -16.93 -16.34 6.93
N ASP A 110 -17.55 -15.51 6.08
CA ASP A 110 -18.53 -14.50 6.48
C ASP A 110 -19.72 -15.15 7.19
N GLY A 111 -20.23 -16.27 6.65
CA GLY A 111 -21.31 -17.05 7.25
C GLY A 111 -20.93 -17.70 8.59
N VAL A 112 -19.70 -18.20 8.73
CA VAL A 112 -19.18 -18.72 10.01
C VAL A 112 -19.01 -17.60 11.04
N ASN A 113 -18.58 -16.41 10.61
CA ASN A 113 -18.44 -15.26 11.52
C ASN A 113 -19.81 -14.77 12.02
N ALA A 114 -20.79 -14.59 11.12
CA ALA A 114 -22.15 -14.21 11.50
C ALA A 114 -22.82 -15.25 12.43
N ALA A 115 -22.60 -16.55 12.20
CA ALA A 115 -23.09 -17.60 13.08
C ALA A 115 -22.41 -17.58 14.47
N LYS A 116 -21.12 -17.25 14.54
CA LYS A 116 -20.40 -17.05 15.80
C LYS A 116 -20.91 -15.82 16.56
N GLU A 117 -21.14 -14.70 15.87
CA GLU A 117 -21.66 -13.48 16.46
C GLU A 117 -23.06 -13.69 17.05
N ALA A 118 -23.96 -14.35 16.31
CA ALA A 118 -25.28 -14.72 16.81
C ALA A 118 -25.22 -15.61 18.06
N ALA A 119 -24.34 -16.62 18.07
CA ALA A 119 -24.16 -17.51 19.23
C ALA A 119 -23.55 -16.81 20.46
N VAL A 120 -22.74 -15.76 20.25
CA VAL A 120 -22.21 -14.93 21.36
C VAL A 120 -23.32 -14.04 21.94
N GLU A 121 -24.17 -13.45 21.10
CA GLU A 121 -25.30 -12.61 21.54
C GLU A 121 -26.38 -13.43 22.28
N GLU A 122 -26.67 -14.65 21.79
CA GLU A 122 -27.55 -15.62 22.46
C GLU A 122 -26.99 -15.99 23.85
N ALA A 123 -25.71 -16.37 23.93
CA ALA A 123 -25.07 -16.70 25.20
C ALA A 123 -24.99 -15.51 26.18
N ALA A 124 -24.76 -14.28 25.69
CA ALA A 124 -24.79 -13.08 26.50
C ALA A 124 -26.21 -12.81 27.08
N SER A 125 -27.24 -13.01 26.25
CA SER A 125 -28.64 -12.88 26.65
C SER A 125 -29.07 -13.92 27.70
N GLU A 126 -28.60 -15.16 27.57
CA GLU A 126 -28.80 -16.21 28.60
C GLU A 126 -28.09 -15.86 29.91
N VAL A 127 -26.82 -15.46 29.86
CA VAL A 127 -26.03 -15.07 31.05
C VAL A 127 -26.67 -13.90 31.79
N PHE A 128 -27.12 -12.86 31.07
CA PHE A 128 -27.83 -11.73 31.67
C PHE A 128 -29.15 -12.17 32.34
N SER A 129 -29.91 -13.04 31.67
CA SER A 129 -31.17 -13.58 32.21
C SER A 129 -30.95 -14.41 33.47
N LEU A 130 -29.89 -15.23 33.50
CA LEU A 130 -29.49 -16.02 34.67
C LEU A 130 -29.00 -15.13 35.82
N GLN A 131 -28.18 -14.11 35.54
CA GLN A 131 -27.74 -13.14 36.54
C GLN A 131 -28.92 -12.42 37.19
N GLN A 132 -29.91 -12.00 36.39
CA GLN A 132 -31.12 -11.35 36.88
C GLN A 132 -31.99 -12.31 37.73
N ALA A 133 -32.09 -13.58 37.35
CA ALA A 133 -32.79 -14.60 38.14
C ALA A 133 -32.10 -14.85 39.50
N VAL A 134 -30.78 -15.06 39.50
CA VAL A 134 -29.96 -15.25 40.71
C VAL A 134 -30.08 -14.06 41.66
N TYR A 135 -29.97 -12.83 41.14
CA TYR A 135 -30.18 -11.62 41.95
C TYR A 135 -31.56 -11.60 42.61
N ASN A 136 -32.62 -11.92 41.86
CA ASN A 136 -33.98 -11.97 42.38
C ASN A 136 -34.16 -13.07 43.44
N GLU A 137 -33.55 -14.25 43.29
CA GLU A 137 -33.58 -15.28 44.33
C GLU A 137 -32.85 -14.84 45.61
N HIS A 138 -31.68 -14.21 45.50
CA HIS A 138 -30.96 -13.67 46.66
C HIS A 138 -31.79 -12.61 47.40
N VAL A 139 -32.35 -11.62 46.69
CA VAL A 139 -33.20 -10.58 47.31
C VAL A 139 -34.42 -11.20 48.01
N ASN A 140 -35.10 -12.15 47.37
CA ASN A 140 -36.22 -12.86 47.98
C ASN A 140 -35.79 -13.69 49.21
N GLY A 141 -34.61 -14.30 49.17
CA GLY A 141 -33.98 -15.02 50.29
C GLY A 141 -33.70 -14.12 51.49
N PHE A 142 -33.05 -12.98 51.27
CA PHE A 142 -32.80 -11.97 52.33
C PHE A 142 -34.11 -11.44 52.92
N GLN A 143 -35.10 -11.07 52.09
CA GLN A 143 -36.42 -10.63 52.59
C GLN A 143 -37.16 -11.74 53.37
N LYS A 144 -36.95 -13.01 53.02
CA LYS A 144 -37.50 -14.15 53.79
C LYS A 144 -36.80 -14.29 55.14
N ALA A 145 -35.47 -14.18 55.17
CA ALA A 145 -34.69 -14.23 56.40
C ALA A 145 -35.05 -13.07 57.37
N LEU A 146 -35.24 -11.85 56.86
CA LEU A 146 -35.66 -10.70 57.67
C LEU A 146 -37.03 -10.94 58.35
N ARG A 147 -38.02 -11.47 57.61
CA ARG A 147 -39.34 -11.84 58.17
C ARG A 147 -39.26 -12.99 59.17
N GLN A 148 -38.30 -13.92 59.00
CA GLN A 148 -38.04 -14.97 60.00
C GLN A 148 -37.40 -14.38 61.27
N ALA A 149 -36.46 -13.44 61.13
CA ALA A 149 -35.85 -12.74 62.26
C ALA A 149 -36.86 -11.89 63.05
N GLU A 150 -37.67 -11.08 62.37
CA GLU A 150 -38.76 -10.28 62.99
C GLU A 150 -39.77 -11.16 63.77
N SER A 151 -40.09 -12.33 63.23
CA SER A 151 -41.01 -13.29 63.87
C SER A 151 -40.40 -13.95 65.11
N LEU A 152 -39.13 -14.36 65.05
CA LEU A 152 -38.41 -15.04 66.15
C LEU A 152 -37.96 -14.07 67.25
N TYR A 153 -37.56 -12.86 66.87
CA TYR A 153 -36.98 -11.84 67.75
C TYR A 153 -37.91 -10.63 67.90
N ARG A 154 -39.19 -10.88 68.23
CA ARG A 154 -40.20 -9.83 68.51
C ARG A 154 -39.78 -8.76 69.54
N GLU A 155 -38.80 -9.07 70.37
CA GLU A 155 -38.25 -8.19 71.42
C GLU A 155 -37.05 -7.36 70.92
N VAL A 156 -36.57 -7.57 69.69
CA VAL A 156 -35.37 -6.93 69.14
C VAL A 156 -35.75 -6.12 67.89
N SER A 157 -35.62 -4.81 67.99
CA SER A 157 -35.93 -3.88 66.91
C SER A 157 -34.92 -4.00 65.74
N VAL A 158 -35.35 -3.66 64.53
CA VAL A 158 -34.44 -3.32 63.41
C VAL A 158 -33.59 -2.06 63.70
N THR A 159 -33.89 -1.34 64.78
CA THR A 159 -33.07 -0.25 65.33
C THR A 159 -32.25 -0.67 66.56
N ASP A 160 -32.12 -1.97 66.85
CA ASP A 160 -31.25 -2.46 67.93
C ASP A 160 -29.78 -2.32 67.52
N CYS A 161 -28.97 -1.70 68.38
CA CYS A 161 -27.55 -1.40 68.13
C CYS A 161 -26.67 -2.65 67.89
N ARG A 162 -27.16 -3.86 68.19
CA ARG A 162 -26.49 -5.14 67.88
C ARG A 162 -26.58 -5.54 66.40
N PHE A 163 -27.40 -4.84 65.60
CA PHE A 163 -27.61 -5.11 64.18
C PHE A 163 -27.25 -3.90 63.30
N ASN A 164 -26.11 -3.25 63.56
CA ASN A 164 -25.59 -2.20 62.69
C ASN A 164 -24.89 -2.82 61.45
N VAL A 165 -25.49 -2.69 60.27
CA VAL A 165 -24.99 -3.25 59.00
C VAL A 165 -23.66 -2.67 58.52
N ASN A 166 -23.21 -1.54 59.08
CA ASN A 166 -21.90 -0.96 58.78
C ASN A 166 -20.77 -1.58 59.64
N LEU A 167 -21.11 -2.38 60.66
CA LEU A 167 -20.13 -3.05 61.52
C LEU A 167 -20.03 -4.54 61.20
N ASP A 168 -18.81 -5.07 61.20
CA ASP A 168 -18.50 -6.49 61.02
C ASP A 168 -17.45 -6.95 62.05
N VAL A 169 -17.20 -8.25 62.17
CA VAL A 169 -16.26 -8.82 63.15
C VAL A 169 -14.88 -9.02 62.52
N TYR A 170 -13.89 -8.30 63.04
CA TYR A 170 -12.48 -8.42 62.66
C TYR A 170 -11.59 -8.41 63.89
N ASP A 171 -10.67 -9.37 63.97
CA ASP A 171 -9.70 -9.47 65.09
C ASP A 171 -10.40 -9.51 66.47
N ASP A 172 -11.41 -10.39 66.57
CA ASP A 172 -12.35 -10.58 67.69
C ASP A 172 -13.08 -9.31 68.19
N ARG A 173 -13.08 -8.24 67.39
CA ARG A 173 -13.71 -6.95 67.68
C ARG A 173 -14.75 -6.60 66.61
N MET A 174 -15.77 -5.86 67.00
CA MET A 174 -16.81 -5.35 66.10
C MET A 174 -16.41 -3.94 65.65
N LEU A 175 -16.06 -3.77 64.37
CA LEU A 175 -15.46 -2.57 63.79
C LEU A 175 -16.20 -2.15 62.51
N ASP A 176 -16.03 -0.91 62.04
CA ASP A 176 -16.68 -0.47 60.80
C ASP A 176 -16.03 -1.10 59.56
N VAL A 177 -16.81 -1.45 58.54
CA VAL A 177 -16.31 -2.08 57.29
C VAL A 177 -15.23 -1.23 56.61
N ALA A 178 -15.27 0.10 56.72
CA ALA A 178 -14.20 0.97 56.23
C ALA A 178 -12.91 0.87 57.07
N GLU A 179 -13.03 0.80 58.40
CA GLU A 179 -11.92 0.61 59.34
C GLU A 179 -11.27 -0.77 59.14
N ILE A 180 -12.09 -1.82 58.98
CA ILE A 180 -11.64 -3.19 58.66
C ILE A 180 -10.88 -3.23 57.33
N SER A 181 -11.31 -2.45 56.33
CA SER A 181 -10.63 -2.37 55.03
C SER A 181 -9.26 -1.71 55.15
N GLN A 182 -9.15 -0.64 55.94
CA GLN A 182 -7.87 0.02 56.25
C GLN A 182 -6.94 -0.92 57.03
N LEU A 183 -7.43 -1.54 58.11
CA LEU A 183 -6.64 -2.47 58.94
C LEU A 183 -6.18 -3.72 58.17
N LYS A 184 -6.95 -4.20 57.18
CA LYS A 184 -6.51 -5.28 56.26
C LYS A 184 -5.35 -4.82 55.39
N ALA A 185 -5.46 -3.66 54.73
CA ALA A 185 -4.40 -3.10 53.89
C ALA A 185 -3.13 -2.79 54.70
N GLU A 186 -3.27 -2.20 55.89
CA GLU A 186 -2.15 -1.97 56.82
C GLU A 186 -1.48 -3.27 57.25
N LYS A 187 -2.26 -4.33 57.51
CA LYS A 187 -1.74 -5.66 57.90
C LYS A 187 -0.99 -6.34 56.76
N GLU A 188 -1.49 -6.27 55.53
CA GLU A 188 -0.83 -6.80 54.33
C GLU A 188 0.47 -6.02 54.01
N ALA A 189 0.44 -4.69 54.13
CA ALA A 189 1.63 -3.84 54.03
C ALA A 189 2.65 -4.13 55.15
N ALA A 190 2.19 -4.36 56.39
CA ALA A 190 3.06 -4.71 57.51
C ALA A 190 3.67 -6.12 57.36
N THR A 191 2.96 -7.10 56.78
CA THR A 191 3.56 -8.41 56.50
C THR A 191 4.63 -8.33 55.41
N THR A 192 4.36 -7.62 54.32
CA THR A 192 5.32 -7.47 53.21
C THR A 192 6.55 -6.65 53.62
N ALA A 193 6.39 -5.62 54.46
CA ALA A 193 7.52 -4.85 54.98
C ALA A 193 8.41 -5.60 56.00
N ASN A 194 7.90 -6.65 56.67
CA ASN A 194 8.68 -7.43 57.64
C ASN A 194 9.47 -8.59 57.02
N GLU A 195 9.06 -9.13 55.85
CA GLU A 195 9.89 -10.12 55.14
C GLU A 195 11.18 -9.50 54.55
N ASP A 196 11.14 -8.22 54.15
CA ASP A 196 12.24 -7.51 53.48
C ASP A 196 13.43 -7.12 54.40
N THR A 197 13.46 -7.60 55.65
CA THR A 197 14.50 -7.24 56.65
C THR A 197 15.22 -8.41 57.33
N VAL A 198 15.02 -9.67 56.89
CA VAL A 198 15.68 -10.85 57.50
C VAL A 198 16.69 -11.54 56.56
N VAL A 199 17.96 -11.14 56.73
CA VAL A 199 19.21 -11.86 56.36
C VAL A 199 19.60 -11.88 54.87
N THR A 200 20.81 -11.36 54.62
CA THR A 200 21.50 -11.30 53.34
C THR A 200 22.46 -12.48 53.09
N THR A 201 23.01 -12.55 51.87
CA THR A 201 24.23 -13.28 51.44
C THR A 201 24.11 -14.81 51.14
N PRO A 202 24.90 -15.38 50.19
CA PRO A 202 24.32 -15.77 48.89
C PRO A 202 24.85 -17.10 48.26
N ALA A 203 24.26 -17.55 47.13
CA ALA A 203 25.01 -18.16 46.00
C ALA A 203 24.17 -18.48 44.71
N ALA A 204 24.74 -18.10 43.56
CA ALA A 204 24.85 -18.88 42.31
C ALA A 204 23.62 -19.43 41.51
N THR A 205 23.29 -18.70 40.43
CA THR A 205 23.11 -19.19 39.03
C THR A 205 21.93 -20.13 38.64
N MET A 206 21.00 -19.64 37.81
CA MET A 206 20.79 -20.06 36.37
C MET A 206 19.48 -19.47 35.78
N VAL A 207 19.56 -19.05 34.50
CA VAL A 207 18.60 -19.14 33.35
C VAL A 207 17.15 -19.58 33.66
N ASP A 208 16.05 -18.95 33.19
CA ASP A 208 15.85 -18.20 31.92
C ASP A 208 14.86 -17.00 31.96
N ARG A 209 14.90 -16.25 30.85
CA ARG A 209 14.11 -15.15 30.27
C ARG A 209 12.61 -15.43 30.05
N VAL A 210 11.76 -14.38 30.07
CA VAL A 210 10.70 -13.99 29.08
C VAL A 210 9.49 -13.25 29.72
N VAL A 211 9.32 -11.95 29.35
CA VAL A 211 8.07 -11.14 29.19
C VAL A 211 7.06 -11.04 30.37
N GLY A 212 6.51 -9.87 30.70
CA GLY A 212 6.73 -8.52 30.14
C GLY A 212 5.77 -7.45 30.69
N GLN A 213 5.99 -6.18 30.33
CA GLN A 213 5.20 -5.03 30.79
C GLN A 213 4.12 -4.63 29.76
N VAL A 214 2.95 -4.24 30.24
CA VAL A 214 2.12 -3.15 29.70
C VAL A 214 1.47 -2.45 30.91
N GLU A 215 1.63 -1.13 31.02
CA GLU A 215 0.86 -0.30 31.96
C GLU A 215 -0.45 0.15 31.30
N VAL A 216 -1.49 0.36 32.12
CA VAL A 216 -2.71 1.06 31.73
C VAL A 216 -2.59 2.51 32.20
N VAL A 217 -3.06 3.46 31.39
CA VAL A 217 -3.38 4.82 31.83
C VAL A 217 -4.72 5.20 31.19
N ASP A 218 -5.61 5.72 32.02
CA ASP A 218 -6.98 6.14 31.74
C ASP A 218 -6.98 7.52 30.99
N GLU A 219 -8.03 8.32 30.83
CA GLU A 219 -9.28 8.49 31.59
C GLU A 219 -10.33 9.23 30.72
N ASP A 220 -11.60 9.20 31.12
CA ASP A 220 -12.75 9.77 30.40
C ASP A 220 -12.85 11.32 30.47
N VAL A 221 -13.80 11.91 29.71
CA VAL A 221 -14.89 12.74 30.29
C VAL A 221 -16.01 13.04 29.27
N GLU A 222 -17.23 13.17 29.79
CA GLU A 222 -18.55 13.21 29.10
C GLU A 222 -19.00 14.62 28.63
N GLY A 223 -20.04 14.75 27.78
CA GLY A 223 -20.48 16.08 27.29
C GLY A 223 -21.71 16.22 26.35
N ALA A 224 -22.82 15.52 26.62
CA ALA A 224 -24.24 15.76 26.20
C ALA A 224 -24.67 16.74 25.05
N LYS A 225 -25.54 16.25 24.13
CA LYS A 225 -26.91 16.75 23.72
C LYS A 225 -27.15 18.25 23.34
N GLU A 226 -28.10 18.72 22.51
CA GLU A 226 -29.21 18.23 21.62
C GLU A 226 -29.83 19.48 20.88
N ASP A 227 -30.67 19.48 19.82
CA ASP A 227 -31.21 18.49 18.85
C ASP A 227 -31.81 19.20 17.59
N ALA A 228 -32.23 18.41 16.58
CA ALA A 228 -33.43 18.55 15.72
C ALA A 228 -33.59 19.55 14.52
N ALA A 229 -33.83 18.94 13.35
CA ALA A 229 -34.96 19.14 12.39
C ALA A 229 -35.00 20.24 11.29
N GLY A 230 -35.58 19.83 10.13
CA GLY A 230 -36.12 20.66 9.01
C GLY A 230 -35.19 20.85 7.79
N GLU A 231 -35.65 20.88 6.52
CA GLU A 231 -36.92 20.45 5.87
C GLU A 231 -36.68 20.26 4.33
N GLU A 232 -37.67 19.79 3.56
CA GLU A 232 -37.59 19.44 2.12
C GLU A 232 -37.76 20.66 1.16
N VAL A 233 -37.25 20.56 -0.09
CA VAL A 233 -37.77 21.27 -1.29
C VAL A 233 -37.55 20.41 -2.57
N ASP A 234 -38.48 20.56 -3.54
CA ASP A 234 -38.73 19.80 -4.77
C ASP A 234 -37.75 19.87 -5.98
N GLU A 235 -38.11 19.07 -6.99
CA GLU A 235 -37.68 18.95 -8.38
C GLU A 235 -37.64 20.27 -9.22
N VAL A 236 -36.78 20.31 -10.26
CA VAL A 236 -37.03 20.99 -11.56
C VAL A 236 -36.31 20.20 -12.69
N GLU A 237 -36.90 20.18 -13.90
CA GLU A 237 -36.41 19.53 -15.13
C GLU A 237 -35.32 20.33 -15.89
N GLU A 238 -34.37 19.64 -16.54
CA GLU A 238 -34.09 19.71 -18.01
C GLU A 238 -33.15 18.57 -18.47
#